data_AF-A0A7X0FT71-F1
#
_entry.id   AF-A0A7X0FT71-F1
#
_cell.length_a   1.000
_cell.length_b   1.000
_cell.length_c   1.000
_cell.angle_alpha   90.00
_cell.angle_beta   90.00
_cell.angle_gamma   90.00
#
_symmetry.space_group_name_H-M   'P 1'
#
loop_
_entity.id
_entity.type
_entity.pdbx_description
1 polymer ?
#
loop_
_entity_poly.entity_id
_entity_poly.type
_entity_poly.pdbx_seq_one_letter_code
_entity_poly.pdbx_strand_id
1 'polypeptide(L)'
;MRSNAGLGKSLARAYVELVDEMRELDYFPKVLPKGCVDDGGTWQGFQDHASDEISKAIRVDVRWPLDDSALSIPDDVLYSVMEYLHDQAQRPRTRGYHPFNECGWHYSDFNKESGGVVYRWRVNELLERYGVGLRLGNKGDDKGRLLRHSDLKLDELAEELTDVSDIGDAGKLASAIRLYRTRTSTEHDRRAAVAQLAGILEKRRLEFKAGEFAKGDETALFNIFNNFAIRHDNVRQQGEYGEEYLDWIFWTTLAAVQLLGELERRGK
;
A
#
# COMPACT_ATOMS: atom_id res chain seq x y z
N MET A 1 -4.56 -6.59 25.53
CA MET A 1 -5.00 -5.29 26.08
C MET A 1 -3.84 -4.60 26.76
N ARG A 2 -3.17 -3.68 26.06
CA ARG A 2 -2.35 -2.64 26.70
C ARG A 2 -3.06 -1.32 26.40
N SER A 3 -3.66 -0.76 27.44
CA SER A 3 -4.08 0.63 27.48
C SER A 3 -2.85 1.49 27.28
N ASN A 4 -2.84 2.30 26.22
CA ASN A 4 -1.90 3.39 26.06
C ASN A 4 -2.69 4.69 26.00
N ALA A 5 -3.31 5.03 27.13
CA ALA A 5 -3.84 6.36 27.37
C ALA A 5 -2.68 7.32 27.66
N GLY A 6 -1.95 7.67 26.61
CA GLY A 6 -1.25 8.95 26.50
C GLY A 6 -1.99 9.75 25.43
N LEU A 7 -2.30 11.02 25.69
CA LEU A 7 -2.97 11.94 24.76
C LEU A 7 -2.11 12.22 23.51
N GLY A 8 -1.87 11.20 22.70
CA GLY A 8 -1.31 11.30 21.36
C GLY A 8 -2.40 11.77 20.40
N LYS A 9 -2.02 12.62 19.46
CA LYS A 9 -2.86 13.06 18.34
C LYS A 9 -3.41 11.83 17.59
N SER A 10 -4.64 11.87 17.08
CA SER A 10 -5.18 10.81 16.21
C SER A 10 -4.33 10.66 14.93
N LEU A 11 -4.36 9.51 14.26
CA LEU A 11 -3.67 9.33 12.97
C LEU A 11 -4.17 10.37 11.95
N ALA A 12 -5.48 10.60 11.90
CA ALA A 12 -6.10 11.59 11.03
C ALA A 12 -5.51 12.99 11.28
N ARG A 13 -5.43 13.41 12.55
CA ARG A 13 -4.83 14.70 12.92
C ARG A 13 -3.37 14.80 12.53
N ALA A 14 -2.57 13.78 12.85
CA ALA A 14 -1.15 13.78 12.49
C ALA A 14 -0.92 13.77 10.98
N TYR A 15 -1.83 13.15 10.22
CA TYR A 15 -1.82 13.18 8.76
C TYR A 15 -2.19 14.56 8.21
N VAL A 16 -3.22 15.23 8.74
CA VAL A 16 -3.55 16.61 8.36
C VAL A 16 -2.37 17.55 8.61
N GLU A 17 -1.74 17.45 9.79
CA GLU A 17 -0.56 18.26 10.13
C GLU A 17 0.61 18.00 9.15
N LEU A 18 0.85 16.73 8.78
CA LEU A 18 1.83 16.38 7.76
C LEU A 18 1.49 17.01 6.39
N VAL A 19 0.22 16.97 5.97
CA VAL A 19 -0.19 17.55 4.69
C VAL A 19 -0.07 19.06 4.72
N ASP A 20 -0.41 19.73 5.84
CA ASP A 20 -0.22 21.16 6.02
C ASP A 20 1.27 21.55 5.92
N GLU A 21 2.18 20.82 6.57
CA GLU A 21 3.62 21.04 6.42
C GLU A 21 4.08 20.92 4.95
N MET A 22 3.58 19.93 4.24
CA MET A 22 3.91 19.73 2.82
C MET A 22 3.27 20.80 1.93
N ARG A 23 2.08 21.30 2.27
CA ARG A 23 1.38 22.40 1.59
C ARG A 23 2.16 23.71 1.71
N GLU A 24 2.71 24.02 2.88
CA GLU A 24 3.53 25.23 3.08
C GLU A 24 4.80 25.23 2.20
N LEU A 25 5.23 24.03 1.79
CA LEU A 25 6.31 23.80 0.83
C LEU A 25 5.80 23.56 -0.60
N ASP A 26 4.52 23.83 -0.86
CA ASP A 26 3.83 23.74 -2.15
C ASP A 26 3.97 22.38 -2.86
N TYR A 27 3.88 21.29 -2.09
CA TYR A 27 3.91 19.93 -2.66
C TYR A 27 2.64 19.56 -3.42
N PHE A 28 1.59 20.37 -3.35
CA PHE A 28 0.27 20.05 -3.91
C PHE A 28 -0.30 21.20 -4.76
N PRO A 29 0.46 21.74 -5.73
CA PRO A 29 0.16 23.02 -6.38
C PRO A 29 -1.17 23.06 -7.15
N LYS A 30 -1.83 21.92 -7.36
CA LYS A 30 -3.11 21.81 -8.09
C LYS A 30 -4.33 21.70 -7.18
N VAL A 31 -4.18 21.08 -6.02
CA VAL A 31 -5.31 20.74 -5.14
C VAL A 31 -5.26 21.49 -3.82
N LEU A 32 -4.05 21.76 -3.32
CA LEU A 32 -3.79 22.51 -2.11
C LEU A 32 -2.65 23.49 -2.41
N PRO A 33 -2.85 24.46 -3.32
CA PRO A 33 -1.81 25.45 -3.61
C PRO A 33 -1.52 26.27 -2.36
N LYS A 34 -0.27 26.71 -2.24
CA LYS A 34 0.07 27.75 -1.27
C LYS A 34 -0.61 29.05 -1.69
N GLY A 35 -1.62 29.50 -0.95
CA GLY A 35 -2.36 30.72 -1.27
C GLY A 35 -1.45 31.96 -1.27
N CYS A 36 -1.57 32.80 -2.30
CA CYS A 36 -0.95 34.13 -2.38
C CYS A 36 -1.99 35.24 -2.18
N VAL A 37 -1.57 36.36 -1.61
CA VAL A 37 -2.38 37.60 -1.54
C VAL A 37 -2.75 38.14 -2.93
N ASP A 38 -1.97 37.79 -3.96
CA ASP A 38 -2.20 38.19 -5.35
C ASP A 38 -3.19 37.28 -6.09
N ASP A 39 -3.47 36.09 -5.56
CA ASP A 39 -4.34 35.11 -6.23
C ASP A 39 -5.82 35.49 -6.14
N GLY A 40 -6.15 36.54 -5.38
CA GLY A 40 -7.53 37.01 -5.17
C GLY A 40 -8.44 36.01 -4.45
N GLY A 41 -7.91 34.87 -4.01
CA GLY A 41 -8.60 33.81 -3.30
C GLY A 41 -8.67 34.05 -1.79
N THR A 42 -9.65 33.44 -1.14
CA THR A 42 -9.72 33.38 0.33
C THR A 42 -9.24 32.01 0.80
N TRP A 43 -8.73 31.93 2.03
CA TRP A 43 -8.40 30.64 2.68
C TRP A 43 -9.56 29.65 2.64
N GLN A 44 -10.79 30.14 2.84
CA GLN A 44 -12.00 29.33 2.71
C GLN A 44 -12.17 28.78 1.28
N GLY A 45 -11.98 29.61 0.26
CA GLY A 45 -12.09 29.17 -1.13
C GLY A 45 -11.07 28.08 -1.53
N PHE A 46 -9.85 28.12 -0.98
CA PHE A 46 -8.87 27.07 -1.18
C PHE A 46 -9.26 25.75 -0.49
N GLN A 47 -9.84 25.84 0.71
CA GLN A 47 -10.35 24.67 1.44
C GLN A 47 -11.58 24.06 0.76
N ASP A 48 -12.49 24.88 0.25
CA ASP A 48 -13.66 24.44 -0.51
C ASP A 48 -13.23 23.73 -1.80
N HIS A 49 -12.28 24.30 -2.56
CA HIS A 49 -11.72 23.66 -3.75
C HIS A 49 -11.08 22.30 -3.43
N ALA A 50 -10.27 22.22 -2.37
CA ALA A 50 -9.66 20.96 -1.96
C ALA A 50 -10.71 19.92 -1.56
N SER A 51 -11.74 20.34 -0.82
CA SER A 51 -12.88 19.49 -0.43
C SER A 51 -13.58 18.93 -1.66
N ASP A 52 -13.86 19.77 -2.66
CA ASP A 52 -14.52 19.38 -3.91
C ASP A 52 -13.68 18.40 -4.73
N GLU A 53 -12.39 18.66 -4.89
CA GLU A 53 -11.49 17.83 -5.69
C GLU A 53 -11.24 16.47 -5.02
N ILE A 54 -11.04 16.44 -3.71
CA ILE A 54 -10.92 15.20 -2.94
C ILE A 54 -12.24 14.41 -3.04
N SER A 55 -13.38 15.06 -2.78
CA SER A 55 -14.68 14.39 -2.76
C SER A 55 -15.05 13.80 -4.12
N LYS A 56 -14.78 14.53 -5.21
CA LYS A 56 -14.95 14.00 -6.58
C LYS A 56 -14.06 12.80 -6.85
N ALA A 57 -12.79 12.85 -6.42
CA ALA A 57 -11.83 11.82 -6.72
C ALA A 57 -12.16 10.50 -5.99
N ILE A 58 -12.52 10.57 -4.71
CA ILE A 58 -12.80 9.38 -3.90
C ILE A 58 -14.28 8.99 -3.88
N ARG A 59 -15.16 9.81 -4.46
CA ARG A 59 -16.62 9.63 -4.53
C ARG A 59 -17.32 9.54 -3.16
N VAL A 60 -16.77 10.25 -2.18
CA VAL A 60 -17.31 10.37 -0.82
C VAL A 60 -17.21 11.84 -0.44
N ASP A 61 -18.26 12.38 0.20
CA ASP A 61 -18.25 13.77 0.67
C ASP A 61 -17.22 13.92 1.81
N VAL A 62 -16.20 14.75 1.57
CA VAL A 62 -15.10 15.02 2.49
C VAL A 62 -14.87 16.52 2.55
N ARG A 63 -14.85 17.04 3.79
CA ARG A 63 -14.40 18.40 4.07
C ARG A 63 -12.92 18.40 4.43
N TRP A 64 -12.17 19.27 3.76
CA TRP A 64 -10.74 19.48 3.99
C TRP A 64 -10.48 20.86 4.63
N PRO A 65 -9.61 20.98 5.65
CA PRO A 65 -8.89 19.90 6.32
C PRO A 65 -9.84 18.95 7.05
N LEU A 66 -9.41 17.69 7.22
CA LEU A 66 -10.22 16.70 7.92
C LEU A 66 -10.48 17.19 9.35
N ASP A 67 -11.75 17.30 9.73
CA ASP A 67 -12.16 17.83 11.03
C ASP A 67 -11.84 16.81 12.15
N ASP A 68 -10.87 17.17 13.02
CA ASP A 68 -10.48 16.38 14.19
C ASP A 68 -11.46 16.54 15.38
N SER A 69 -12.34 17.56 15.35
CA SER A 69 -13.29 17.85 16.43
C SER A 69 -14.57 16.99 16.36
N ALA A 70 -14.78 16.29 15.25
CA ALA A 70 -15.78 15.24 15.09
C ALA A 70 -15.09 13.88 14.94
N LEU A 71 -14.93 13.19 16.07
CA LEU A 71 -14.56 11.77 16.12
C LEU A 71 -15.27 10.96 15.02
N SER A 72 -14.48 10.24 14.21
CA SER A 72 -14.86 9.22 13.21
C SER A 72 -14.95 9.65 11.75
N ILE A 73 -13.85 10.12 11.16
CA ILE A 73 -13.64 9.76 9.74
C ILE A 73 -13.38 8.25 9.67
N PRO A 74 -14.08 7.49 8.82
CA PRO A 74 -13.76 6.08 8.63
C PRO A 74 -12.34 5.93 8.08
N ASP A 75 -11.62 4.92 8.56
CA ASP A 75 -10.27 4.56 8.10
C ASP A 75 -10.18 4.50 6.57
N ASP A 76 -11.18 3.92 5.90
CA ASP A 76 -11.22 3.83 4.44
C ASP A 76 -11.29 5.19 3.74
N VAL A 77 -11.93 6.19 4.36
CA VAL A 77 -11.96 7.55 3.83
C VAL A 77 -10.58 8.18 3.98
N LEU A 78 -9.97 8.09 5.17
CA LEU A 78 -8.62 8.58 5.42
C LEU A 78 -7.60 7.96 4.45
N TYR A 79 -7.64 6.64 4.29
CA TYR A 79 -6.76 5.90 3.40
C TYR A 79 -6.96 6.30 1.94
N SER A 80 -8.20 6.52 1.51
CA SER A 80 -8.49 7.00 0.14
C SER A 80 -7.96 8.43 -0.08
N VAL A 81 -8.01 9.30 0.93
CA VAL A 81 -7.41 10.64 0.86
C VAL A 81 -5.88 10.56 0.80
N MET A 82 -5.25 9.67 1.58
CA MET A 82 -3.80 9.43 1.53
C MET A 82 -3.34 9.01 0.13
N GLU A 83 -4.08 8.08 -0.47
CA GLU A 83 -3.84 7.58 -1.82
C GLU A 83 -4.07 8.65 -2.91
N TYR A 84 -5.11 9.48 -2.77
CA TYR A 84 -5.38 10.57 -3.70
C TYR A 84 -4.29 11.65 -3.61
N LEU A 85 -3.91 12.09 -2.41
CA LEU A 85 -2.89 13.13 -2.25
C LEU A 85 -1.50 12.66 -2.69
N HIS A 86 -1.20 11.36 -2.64
CA HIS A 86 -0.02 10.81 -3.33
C HIS A 86 -0.02 11.16 -4.82
N ASP A 87 -1.15 11.00 -5.51
CA ASP A 87 -1.23 11.25 -6.95
C ASP A 87 -1.12 12.73 -7.31
N GLN A 88 -1.40 13.61 -6.34
CA GLN A 88 -1.27 15.06 -6.46
C GLN A 88 0.11 15.59 -6.04
N ALA A 89 0.89 14.81 -5.28
CA ALA A 89 2.19 15.21 -4.75
C ALA A 89 3.20 15.52 -5.86
N GLN A 90 3.77 16.72 -5.81
CA GLN A 90 4.79 17.19 -6.75
C GLN A 90 5.82 18.02 -5.98
N ARG A 91 7.09 17.66 -6.07
CA ARG A 91 8.15 18.39 -5.37
C ARG A 91 8.50 19.66 -6.16
N PRO A 92 8.49 20.86 -5.56
CA PRO A 92 9.00 22.05 -6.24
C PRO A 92 10.52 21.98 -6.42
N ARG A 93 11.03 22.49 -7.53
CA ARG A 93 12.49 22.53 -7.81
C ARG A 93 13.06 23.93 -7.75
N THR A 94 12.23 24.95 -7.94
CA THR A 94 12.64 26.36 -7.83
C THR A 94 11.77 27.10 -6.82
N ARG A 95 12.33 28.17 -6.25
CA ARG A 95 11.60 29.07 -5.37
C ARG A 95 12.00 30.53 -5.59
N GLY A 96 11.06 31.45 -5.44
CA GLY A 96 11.27 32.90 -5.44
C GLY A 96 10.70 33.51 -4.18
N TYR A 97 11.42 34.44 -3.55
CA TYR A 97 10.90 35.13 -2.36
C TYR A 97 10.07 36.34 -2.79
N HIS A 98 8.82 36.39 -2.33
CA HIS A 98 7.91 37.49 -2.54
C HIS A 98 7.70 38.27 -1.22
N PRO A 99 8.36 39.42 -1.05
CA PRO A 99 8.34 40.16 0.21
C PRO A 99 7.04 40.93 0.45
N PHE A 100 6.16 41.06 -0.55
CA PHE A 100 4.96 41.87 -0.44
C PHE A 100 3.97 41.26 0.55
N ASN A 101 3.48 42.09 1.48
CA ASN A 101 2.48 41.73 2.49
C ASN A 101 2.78 40.41 3.25
N GLU A 102 4.06 40.17 3.55
CA GLU A 102 4.54 38.96 4.23
C GLU A 102 4.20 37.63 3.52
N CYS A 103 3.98 37.65 2.20
CA CYS A 103 3.59 36.48 1.40
C CYS A 103 4.63 35.33 1.45
N GLY A 104 5.92 35.67 1.44
CA GLY A 104 7.00 34.70 1.63
C GLY A 104 7.41 33.96 0.36
N TRP A 105 7.77 32.68 0.47
CA TRP A 105 8.30 31.91 -0.66
C TRP A 105 7.21 31.42 -1.63
N HIS A 106 7.39 31.67 -2.91
CA HIS A 106 6.68 31.03 -4.02
C HIS A 106 7.52 29.91 -4.61
N TYR A 107 6.85 28.86 -5.08
CA TYR A 107 7.49 27.67 -5.62
C TYR A 107 7.07 27.43 -7.07
N SER A 108 7.95 26.78 -7.83
CA SER A 108 7.72 26.48 -9.24
C SER A 108 8.59 25.31 -9.70
N ASP A 109 8.48 24.99 -11.00
CA ASP A 109 9.23 23.92 -11.66
C ASP A 109 9.03 22.55 -10.96
N PHE A 110 7.80 22.09 -10.86
CA PHE A 110 7.46 20.92 -10.07
C PHE A 110 7.91 19.59 -10.71
N ASN A 111 8.17 18.59 -9.87
CA ASN A 111 8.50 17.23 -10.30
C ASN A 111 7.63 16.20 -9.57
N LYS A 112 6.76 15.53 -10.32
CA LYS A 112 5.81 14.54 -9.80
C LYS A 112 6.49 13.32 -9.19
N GLU A 113 7.53 12.79 -9.84
CA GLU A 113 8.19 11.56 -9.41
C GLU A 113 8.82 11.71 -8.01
N SER A 114 9.69 12.71 -7.85
CA SER A 114 10.32 13.00 -6.56
C SER A 114 9.33 13.48 -5.50
N GLY A 115 8.25 14.18 -5.89
CA GLY A 115 7.15 14.53 -4.99
C GLY A 115 6.49 13.30 -4.39
N GLY A 116 6.10 12.34 -5.24
CA GLY A 116 5.55 11.07 -4.80
C GLY A 116 6.51 10.28 -3.90
N VAL A 117 7.81 10.26 -4.19
CA VAL A 117 8.81 9.59 -3.33
C VAL A 117 8.83 10.19 -1.92
N VAL A 118 8.92 11.51 -1.79
CA VAL A 118 8.94 12.19 -0.46
C VAL A 118 7.62 11.94 0.26
N TYR A 119 6.50 12.06 -0.44
CA TYR A 119 5.18 11.83 0.13
C TYR A 119 5.03 10.41 0.69
N ARG A 120 5.36 9.37 -0.10
CA ARG A 120 5.29 7.98 0.34
C ARG A 120 6.17 7.74 1.56
N TRP A 121 7.40 8.27 1.56
CA TRP A 121 8.31 8.13 2.70
C TRP A 121 7.70 8.69 3.98
N ARG A 122 7.19 9.94 3.94
CA ARG A 122 6.59 10.61 5.11
C ARG A 122 5.31 9.92 5.60
N VAL A 123 4.43 9.51 4.69
CA VAL A 123 3.18 8.83 5.05
C VAL A 123 3.46 7.43 5.61
N ASN A 124 4.40 6.68 5.04
CA ASN A 124 4.76 5.35 5.55
C ASN A 124 5.37 5.42 6.95
N GLU A 125 6.24 6.40 7.23
CA GLU A 125 6.75 6.65 8.58
C GLU A 125 5.62 6.98 9.56
N LEU A 126 4.61 7.75 9.11
CA LEU A 126 3.45 8.05 9.92
C LEU A 126 2.63 6.80 10.23
N LEU A 127 2.29 5.97 9.23
CA LEU A 127 1.53 4.74 9.40
C LEU A 127 2.23 3.76 10.36
N GLU A 128 3.54 3.59 10.21
CA GLU A 128 4.37 2.74 11.09
C GLU A 128 4.35 3.23 12.54
N ARG A 129 4.53 4.53 12.78
CA ARG A 129 4.48 5.11 14.14
C ARG A 129 3.13 4.90 14.82
N TYR A 130 2.05 4.82 14.06
CA TYR A 130 0.69 4.58 14.55
C TYR A 130 0.30 3.09 14.59
N GLY A 131 1.22 2.18 14.23
CA GLY A 131 0.97 0.74 14.23
C GLY A 131 -0.06 0.29 13.20
N VAL A 132 -0.22 1.04 12.12
CA VAL A 132 -1.10 0.66 11.00
C VAL A 132 -0.36 -0.35 10.12
N GLY A 133 -0.92 -1.54 9.94
CA GLY A 133 -0.37 -2.59 9.08
C GLY A 133 -0.51 -2.32 7.58
N LEU A 134 -0.42 -1.06 7.15
CA LEU A 134 -0.52 -0.62 5.76
C LEU A 134 0.68 0.24 5.36
N ARG A 135 1.03 0.21 4.07
CA ARG A 135 2.11 1.00 3.48
C ARG A 135 1.77 1.40 2.05
N LEU A 136 2.12 2.62 1.64
CA LEU A 136 2.07 3.05 0.24
C LEU A 136 3.13 2.31 -0.58
N GLY A 137 2.68 1.56 -1.58
CA GLY A 137 3.53 0.84 -2.53
C GLY A 137 4.42 1.78 -3.35
N ASN A 138 5.57 1.29 -3.80
CA ASN A 138 6.62 2.09 -4.45
C ASN A 138 6.79 1.77 -5.96
N LYS A 139 6.16 0.70 -6.46
CA LYS A 139 6.43 0.09 -7.78
C LYS A 139 5.14 -0.24 -8.54
N GLY A 140 5.28 -0.32 -9.86
CA GLY A 140 4.22 -0.79 -10.77
C GLY A 140 2.85 -0.14 -10.52
N ASP A 141 1.81 -0.95 -10.67
CA ASP A 141 0.42 -0.54 -10.44
C ASP A 141 0.15 -0.22 -8.96
N ASP A 142 0.95 -0.74 -8.04
CA ASP A 142 0.82 -0.57 -6.59
C ASP A 142 1.36 0.79 -6.11
N LYS A 143 2.05 1.53 -6.98
CA LYS A 143 2.68 2.79 -6.64
C LYS A 143 1.66 3.79 -6.10
N GLY A 144 1.84 4.17 -4.83
CA GLY A 144 0.93 5.10 -4.14
C GLY A 144 -0.40 4.51 -3.71
N ARG A 145 -0.58 3.20 -3.79
CA ARG A 145 -1.73 2.48 -3.21
C ARG A 145 -1.34 1.92 -1.85
N LEU A 146 -2.27 1.92 -0.90
CA LEU A 146 -2.04 1.32 0.41
C LEU A 146 -2.19 -0.19 0.32
N LEU A 147 -1.11 -0.89 0.70
CA LEU A 147 -1.01 -2.34 0.74
C LEU A 147 -0.82 -2.80 2.17
N ARG A 148 -1.32 -3.99 2.49
CA ARG A 148 -0.99 -4.72 3.71
C ARG A 148 0.52 -4.93 3.79
N HIS A 149 1.07 -4.52 4.93
CA HIS A 149 2.48 -4.54 5.26
C HIS A 149 2.78 -5.70 6.20
N SER A 150 3.87 -6.43 5.95
CA SER A 150 4.41 -7.42 6.88
C SER A 150 5.66 -6.90 7.60
N ASP A 151 5.64 -6.95 8.93
CA ASP A 151 6.75 -6.57 9.81
C ASP A 151 8.01 -7.44 9.61
N LEU A 152 7.88 -8.60 8.95
CA LEU A 152 8.97 -9.57 8.72
C LEU A 152 9.86 -9.23 7.52
N LYS A 153 9.78 -8.01 6.97
CA LYS A 153 10.46 -7.57 5.73
C LYS A 153 10.10 -8.42 4.50
N LEU A 154 8.97 -9.11 4.53
CA LEU A 154 8.54 -9.99 3.44
C LEU A 154 7.96 -9.21 2.25
N ASP A 155 7.70 -7.92 2.43
CA ASP A 155 7.26 -7.03 1.36
C ASP A 155 8.24 -6.98 0.19
N GLU A 156 9.55 -7.01 0.46
CA GLU A 156 10.60 -7.00 -0.59
C GLU A 156 10.50 -8.25 -1.47
N LEU A 157 10.21 -9.42 -0.88
CA LEU A 157 9.98 -10.67 -1.60
C LEU A 157 8.75 -10.57 -2.52
N ALA A 158 7.65 -10.02 -2.02
CA ALA A 158 6.45 -9.82 -2.83
C ALA A 158 6.68 -8.83 -3.98
N GLU A 159 7.43 -7.75 -3.74
CA GLU A 159 7.82 -6.78 -4.76
C GLU A 159 8.73 -7.42 -5.83
N GLU A 160 9.76 -8.17 -5.43
CA GLU A 160 10.65 -8.88 -6.36
C GLU A 160 9.86 -9.82 -7.28
N LEU A 161 8.98 -10.64 -6.71
CA LEU A 161 8.19 -11.61 -7.46
C LEU A 161 7.15 -10.96 -8.39
N THR A 162 6.77 -9.71 -8.11
CA THR A 162 5.87 -8.92 -8.98
C THR A 162 6.64 -8.27 -10.12
N ASP A 163 7.89 -7.85 -9.93
CA ASP A 163 8.70 -7.19 -10.97
C ASP A 163 9.22 -8.18 -12.05
N VAL A 164 9.41 -9.45 -11.70
CA VAL A 164 9.97 -10.48 -12.61
C VAL A 164 8.96 -10.92 -13.69
N SER A 165 7.72 -10.44 -13.67
CA SER A 165 6.63 -10.98 -14.48
C SER A 165 6.47 -10.34 -15.86
N ASP A 166 7.22 -10.82 -16.86
CA ASP A 166 6.98 -10.48 -18.27
C ASP A 166 6.68 -11.68 -19.19
N ILE A 167 6.61 -12.92 -18.67
CA ILE A 167 6.28 -14.11 -19.50
C ILE A 167 5.48 -15.18 -18.71
N GLY A 168 4.33 -15.63 -19.23
CA GLY A 168 3.64 -16.86 -18.77
C GLY A 168 2.76 -16.72 -17.52
N ASP A 169 2.82 -17.70 -16.60
CA ASP A 169 2.06 -17.72 -15.34
C ASP A 169 2.45 -16.56 -14.36
N ALA A 170 3.43 -15.73 -14.72
CA ALA A 170 3.93 -14.64 -13.89
C ALA A 170 2.90 -13.49 -13.71
N GLY A 171 2.07 -13.19 -14.72
CA GLY A 171 0.98 -12.23 -14.55
C GLY A 171 -0.07 -12.67 -13.53
N LYS A 172 -0.25 -14.00 -13.36
CA LYS A 172 -1.14 -14.56 -12.32
C LYS A 172 -0.50 -14.47 -10.93
N LEU A 173 0.82 -14.60 -10.84
CA LEU A 173 1.56 -14.40 -9.59
C LEU A 173 1.40 -12.96 -9.09
N ALA A 174 1.71 -11.98 -9.93
CA ALA A 174 1.52 -10.56 -9.62
C ALA A 174 0.06 -10.24 -9.23
N SER A 175 -0.90 -10.76 -9.99
CA SER A 175 -2.33 -10.57 -9.70
C SER A 175 -2.74 -11.18 -8.36
N ALA A 176 -2.27 -12.38 -8.02
CA ALA A 176 -2.59 -13.02 -6.74
C ALA A 176 -1.91 -12.32 -5.55
N ILE A 177 -0.66 -11.86 -5.70
CA ILE A 177 0.04 -11.03 -4.70
C ILE A 177 -0.76 -9.76 -4.43
N ARG A 178 -1.16 -9.05 -5.48
CA ARG A 178 -1.97 -7.83 -5.38
C ARG A 178 -3.34 -8.09 -4.74
N LEU A 179 -4.03 -9.15 -5.16
CA LEU A 179 -5.32 -9.54 -4.58
C LEU A 179 -5.19 -9.87 -3.09
N TYR A 180 -4.06 -10.44 -2.65
CA TYR A 180 -3.85 -10.69 -1.23
C TYR A 180 -3.57 -9.40 -0.45
N ARG A 181 -2.72 -8.53 -1.00
CA ARG A 181 -2.15 -7.38 -0.29
C ARG A 181 -2.99 -6.12 -0.33
N THR A 182 -3.90 -5.93 -1.28
CA THR A 182 -4.71 -4.71 -1.30
C THR A 182 -5.50 -4.56 0.00
N ARG A 183 -5.56 -3.33 0.53
CA ARG A 183 -6.18 -3.05 1.84
C ARG A 183 -7.65 -3.47 1.90
N THR A 184 -8.34 -3.44 0.75
CA THR A 184 -9.78 -3.76 0.64
C THR A 184 -10.08 -5.25 0.55
N SER A 185 -9.06 -6.11 0.53
CA SER A 185 -9.28 -7.55 0.39
C SER A 185 -9.99 -8.15 1.59
N THR A 186 -11.06 -8.87 1.29
CA THR A 186 -11.78 -9.67 2.26
C THR A 186 -11.01 -10.95 2.60
N GLU A 187 -11.45 -11.67 3.62
CA GLU A 187 -10.94 -13.03 3.89
C GLU A 187 -11.15 -13.96 2.68
N HIS A 188 -12.29 -13.84 2.00
CA HIS A 188 -12.59 -14.61 0.79
C HIS A 188 -11.58 -14.32 -0.33
N ASP A 189 -11.29 -13.04 -0.58
CA ASP A 189 -10.31 -12.63 -1.60
C ASP A 189 -8.91 -13.17 -1.28
N ARG A 190 -8.51 -13.11 0.00
CA ARG A 190 -7.22 -13.64 0.45
C ARG A 190 -7.13 -15.16 0.32
N ARG A 191 -8.19 -15.90 0.66
CA ARG A 191 -8.27 -17.36 0.43
C ARG A 191 -8.16 -17.66 -1.06
N ALA A 192 -8.86 -16.92 -1.91
CA ALA A 192 -8.79 -17.08 -3.36
C ALA A 192 -7.38 -16.79 -3.91
N ALA A 193 -6.71 -15.73 -3.43
CA ALA A 193 -5.33 -15.41 -3.79
C ALA A 193 -4.37 -16.54 -3.41
N VAL A 194 -4.45 -17.04 -2.18
CA VAL A 194 -3.63 -18.18 -1.71
C VAL A 194 -3.89 -19.44 -2.54
N ALA A 195 -5.15 -19.72 -2.91
CA ALA A 195 -5.49 -20.84 -3.79
C ALA A 195 -4.87 -20.70 -5.19
N GLN A 196 -4.87 -19.49 -5.75
CA GLN A 196 -4.21 -19.20 -7.02
C GLN A 196 -2.69 -19.41 -6.93
N LEU A 197 -2.04 -18.89 -5.87
CA LEU A 197 -0.60 -19.07 -5.64
C LEU A 197 -0.22 -20.55 -5.50
N ALA A 198 -0.99 -21.30 -4.71
CA ALA A 198 -0.81 -22.75 -4.61
C ALA A 198 -0.95 -23.41 -5.99
N GLY A 199 -1.96 -23.02 -6.78
CA GLY A 199 -2.19 -23.47 -8.15
C GLY A 199 -0.98 -23.26 -9.06
N ILE A 200 -0.32 -22.10 -8.96
CA ILE A 200 0.93 -21.80 -9.67
C ILE A 200 2.03 -22.76 -9.22
N LEU A 201 2.17 -22.99 -7.92
CA LEU A 201 3.18 -23.90 -7.37
C LEU A 201 2.98 -25.36 -7.84
N GLU A 202 1.74 -25.84 -7.93
CA GLU A 202 1.42 -27.21 -8.38
C GLU A 202 1.82 -27.45 -9.84
N LYS A 203 1.66 -26.47 -10.71
CA LYS A 203 2.14 -26.61 -12.10
C LYS A 203 3.65 -26.80 -12.17
N ARG A 204 4.37 -26.21 -11.21
CA ARG A 204 5.83 -26.32 -11.06
C ARG A 204 6.27 -27.51 -10.21
N ARG A 205 5.35 -28.38 -9.81
CA ARG A 205 5.64 -29.54 -8.97
C ARG A 205 6.63 -30.52 -9.62
N LEU A 206 6.59 -30.66 -10.94
CA LEU A 206 7.55 -31.51 -11.65
C LEU A 206 8.97 -30.93 -11.60
N GLU A 207 9.11 -29.61 -11.56
CA GLU A 207 10.40 -28.92 -11.40
C GLU A 207 10.96 -29.16 -9.98
N PHE A 208 10.11 -29.16 -8.95
CA PHE A 208 10.50 -29.60 -7.60
C PHE A 208 11.04 -31.04 -7.58
N LYS A 209 10.45 -31.95 -8.34
CA LYS A 209 10.93 -33.35 -8.41
C LYS A 209 12.23 -33.50 -9.19
N ALA A 210 12.48 -32.61 -10.15
CA ALA A 210 13.67 -32.63 -10.99
C ALA A 210 14.86 -31.92 -10.34
N GLY A 211 14.64 -31.04 -9.36
CA GLY A 211 15.69 -30.35 -8.60
C GLY A 211 16.40 -31.24 -7.57
N GLU A 212 17.40 -30.68 -6.89
CA GLU A 212 18.20 -31.34 -5.83
C GLU A 212 17.44 -31.56 -4.50
N PHE A 213 16.12 -31.73 -4.55
CA PHE A 213 15.32 -31.98 -3.36
C PHE A 213 15.43 -33.43 -2.89
N ALA A 214 15.48 -33.66 -1.58
CA ALA A 214 15.46 -35.01 -1.06
C ALA A 214 14.09 -35.65 -1.29
N LYS A 215 14.08 -36.98 -1.40
CA LYS A 215 12.85 -37.74 -1.63
C LYS A 215 11.89 -37.52 -0.45
N GLY A 216 10.79 -36.81 -0.70
CA GLY A 216 9.73 -36.53 0.27
C GLY A 216 9.54 -35.04 0.60
N ASP A 217 10.52 -34.18 0.30
CA ASP A 217 10.44 -32.74 0.60
C ASP A 217 9.30 -32.05 -0.15
N GLU A 218 9.16 -32.38 -1.45
CA GLU A 218 8.03 -31.96 -2.28
C GLU A 218 6.70 -32.34 -1.62
N THR A 219 6.57 -33.58 -1.17
CA THR A 219 5.34 -34.06 -0.54
C THR A 219 5.02 -33.30 0.75
N ALA A 220 6.03 -32.97 1.57
CA ALA A 220 5.82 -32.17 2.78
C ALA A 220 5.29 -30.77 2.46
N LEU A 221 5.90 -30.09 1.47
CA LEU A 221 5.47 -28.76 1.03
C LEU A 221 4.06 -28.79 0.45
N PHE A 222 3.75 -29.72 -0.46
CA PHE A 222 2.41 -29.80 -1.06
C PHE A 222 1.34 -30.31 -0.10
N ASN A 223 1.70 -31.06 0.94
CA ASN A 223 0.77 -31.42 2.01
C ASN A 223 0.27 -30.19 2.80
N ILE A 224 1.10 -29.15 2.94
CA ILE A 224 0.71 -27.87 3.55
C ILE A 224 -0.32 -27.13 2.67
N PHE A 225 -0.29 -27.31 1.35
CA PHE A 225 -1.28 -26.66 0.47
C PHE A 225 -2.55 -27.50 0.27
N ASN A 226 -2.43 -28.83 0.30
CA ASN A 226 -3.54 -29.75 0.03
C ASN A 226 -4.47 -29.99 1.22
N ASN A 227 -3.95 -29.94 2.45
CA ASN A 227 -4.72 -30.30 3.64
C ASN A 227 -5.51 -29.14 4.27
N PHE A 228 -5.35 -27.92 3.76
CA PHE A 228 -5.75 -26.71 4.47
C PHE A 228 -6.91 -25.93 3.83
N ALA A 229 -7.93 -26.62 3.30
CA ALA A 229 -9.19 -26.02 2.79
C ALA A 229 -9.03 -24.91 1.73
N ILE A 230 -7.82 -24.72 1.19
CA ILE A 230 -7.53 -23.71 0.18
C ILE A 230 -7.99 -24.17 -1.22
N ARG A 231 -8.05 -25.48 -1.45
CA ARG A 231 -8.36 -26.07 -2.77
C ARG A 231 -9.71 -26.73 -2.88
N HIS A 232 -10.30 -27.17 -1.76
CA HIS A 232 -11.62 -27.76 -1.73
C HIS A 232 -12.26 -27.46 -0.37
N ASP A 233 -13.45 -26.86 -0.41
CA ASP A 233 -14.32 -26.64 0.73
C ASP A 233 -14.92 -27.98 1.17
N ASN A 234 -14.07 -28.83 1.75
CA ASN A 234 -14.46 -30.15 2.23
C ASN A 234 -14.65 -30.08 3.74
N VAL A 235 -15.85 -30.46 4.19
CA VAL A 235 -16.38 -30.47 5.57
C VAL A 235 -15.48 -31.20 6.60
N ARG A 236 -14.37 -31.82 6.16
CA ARG A 236 -13.39 -32.54 6.99
C ARG A 236 -12.06 -31.80 7.20
N GLN A 237 -11.85 -30.64 6.59
CA GLN A 237 -10.62 -29.87 6.75
C GLN A 237 -10.83 -28.79 7.83
N GLN A 238 -9.79 -28.55 8.63
CA GLN A 238 -9.79 -27.59 9.74
C GLN A 238 -10.06 -26.17 9.19
N GLY A 239 -11.33 -25.77 9.12
CA GLY A 239 -11.76 -24.49 8.55
C GLY A 239 -11.64 -23.31 9.52
N GLU A 240 -11.32 -23.56 10.79
CA GLU A 240 -11.31 -22.58 11.89
C GLU A 240 -9.96 -21.86 12.06
N TYR A 241 -9.15 -21.76 11.00
CA TYR A 241 -7.91 -21.00 11.08
C TYR A 241 -8.16 -19.49 10.96
N GLY A 242 -7.53 -18.71 11.84
CA GLY A 242 -7.58 -17.25 11.79
C GLY A 242 -6.77 -16.66 10.63
N GLU A 243 -6.85 -15.34 10.48
CA GLU A 243 -6.17 -14.61 9.40
C GLU A 243 -4.64 -14.79 9.42
N GLU A 244 -4.06 -14.94 10.62
CA GLU A 244 -2.64 -15.19 10.82
C GLU A 244 -2.15 -16.43 10.06
N TYR A 245 -3.04 -17.39 9.86
CA TYR A 245 -2.75 -18.60 9.11
C TYR A 245 -2.70 -18.35 7.60
N LEU A 246 -3.61 -17.52 7.08
CA LEU A 246 -3.57 -17.10 5.68
C LEU A 246 -2.28 -16.34 5.38
N ASP A 247 -1.85 -15.47 6.30
CA ASP A 247 -0.60 -14.73 6.15
C ASP A 247 0.60 -15.69 6.12
N TRP A 248 0.64 -16.65 7.06
CA TRP A 248 1.69 -17.66 7.08
C TRP A 248 1.75 -18.47 5.78
N ILE A 249 0.61 -18.94 5.26
CA ILE A 249 0.58 -19.68 3.99
C ILE A 249 1.00 -18.79 2.84
N PHE A 250 0.46 -17.58 2.74
CA PHE A 250 0.78 -16.65 1.67
C PHE A 250 2.29 -16.46 1.55
N TRP A 251 2.94 -16.12 2.66
CA TRP A 251 4.39 -15.91 2.69
C TRP A 251 5.19 -17.19 2.44
N THR A 252 4.74 -18.33 2.99
CA THR A 252 5.37 -19.64 2.72
C THR A 252 5.31 -20.00 1.23
N THR A 253 4.19 -19.66 0.56
CA THR A 253 4.01 -19.91 -0.87
C THR A 253 4.95 -19.04 -1.70
N LEU A 254 5.06 -17.75 -1.37
CA LEU A 254 5.97 -16.84 -2.07
C LEU A 254 7.43 -17.27 -1.92
N ALA A 255 7.85 -17.68 -0.72
CA ALA A 255 9.19 -18.20 -0.50
C ALA A 255 9.47 -19.46 -1.33
N ALA A 256 8.49 -20.37 -1.44
CA ALA A 256 8.60 -21.56 -2.27
C ALA A 256 8.72 -21.22 -3.78
N VAL A 257 7.95 -20.22 -4.25
CA VAL A 257 8.04 -19.74 -5.64
C VAL A 257 9.40 -19.10 -5.93
N GLN A 258 9.93 -18.29 -5.01
CA GLN A 258 11.26 -17.69 -5.16
C GLN A 258 12.36 -18.76 -5.23
N LEU A 259 12.32 -19.76 -4.33
CA LEU A 259 13.26 -20.87 -4.33
C LEU A 259 13.29 -21.60 -5.67
N LEU A 260 12.12 -21.91 -6.25
CA LEU A 260 12.05 -22.51 -7.58
C LEU A 260 12.69 -21.63 -8.65
N GLY A 261 12.36 -20.34 -8.66
CA GLY A 261 12.96 -19.39 -9.61
C GLY A 261 14.48 -19.27 -9.48
N GLU A 262 15.04 -19.46 -8.29
CA GLU A 262 16.50 -19.54 -8.08
C GLU A 262 17.09 -20.84 -8.62
N LEU A 263 16.45 -21.99 -8.37
CA LEU A 263 16.92 -23.29 -8.84
C LEU A 263 16.90 -23.38 -10.37
N GLU A 264 15.84 -22.87 -11.01
CA GLU A 264 15.75 -22.75 -12.48
C GLU A 264 16.90 -21.90 -13.05
N ARG A 265 17.28 -20.81 -12.37
CA ARG A 265 18.39 -19.95 -12.78
C ARG A 265 19.76 -20.61 -12.62
N ARG A 266 19.93 -21.48 -11.62
CA ARG A 266 21.19 -22.23 -11.39
C ARG A 266 21.37 -23.40 -12.35
N GLY A 267 20.27 -23.99 -12.83
CA GLY A 267 20.28 -25.10 -13.79
C GLY A 267 20.49 -24.68 -15.26
N LYS A 268 20.53 -23.37 -15.55
CA LYS A 268 20.89 -22.79 -16.86
C LYS A 268 22.33 -22.30 -16.83
#